data_AF-A0A9E0G282-F1
#
_entry.id   AF-A0A9E0G282-F1
#
_cell.length_a   1.000
_cell.length_b   1.000
_cell.length_c   1.000
_cell.angle_alpha   90.00
_cell.angle_beta   90.00
_cell.angle_gamma   90.00
#
_symmetry.space_group_name_H-M   'P 1'
#
loop_
_entity.id
_entity.type
_entity.pdbx_description
1 polymer ?
#
loop_
_entity_poly.entity_id
_entity_poly.type
_entity_poly.pdbx_seq_one_letter_code
_entity_poly.pdbx_strand_id
1 'polypeptide(L)'
;MIDREYFISTILSEFPEFLEFWQEHLRYWDGEVRTVGIDVSAFSSFVISEISNMSKEKRQCVFALVEKSLNYGTEDIKAAVATQFLENLLNAESAKKIKAEDFIDFLQPESRKYCEAWDNFTGIKNN
;
A
#
# COMPACT_ATOMS: atom_id res chain seq x y z
N MET A 1 11.26 9.98 11.32
CA MET A 1 11.51 8.80 10.47
C MET A 1 10.30 7.90 10.62
N ILE A 2 9.71 7.42 9.52
CA ILE A 2 8.55 6.53 9.61
C ILE A 2 9.06 5.10 9.80
N ASP A 3 8.76 4.51 10.94
CA ASP A 3 9.00 3.09 11.21
C ASP A 3 7.67 2.31 11.16
N ARG A 4 7.73 1.01 11.45
CA ARG A 4 6.56 0.12 11.46
C ARG A 4 5.46 0.59 12.40
N GLU A 5 5.81 1.00 13.62
CA GLU A 5 4.82 1.38 14.62
C GLU A 5 4.11 2.66 14.22
N TYR A 6 4.85 3.67 13.75
CA TYR A 6 4.28 4.89 13.20
C TYR A 6 3.37 4.61 12.01
N PHE A 7 3.83 3.76 11.08
CA PHE A 7 3.06 3.43 9.88
C PHE A 7 1.72 2.78 10.23
N ILE A 8 1.72 1.74 11.06
CA ILE A 8 0.50 1.02 11.45
C ILE A 8 -0.43 1.88 12.31
N SER A 9 0.10 2.65 13.27
CA SER A 9 -0.73 3.53 14.09
C SER A 9 -1.37 4.65 13.27
N THR A 10 -0.67 5.19 12.27
CA THR A 10 -1.23 6.17 11.32
C THR A 10 -2.37 5.55 10.53
N ILE A 11 -2.19 4.32 10.01
CA ILE A 11 -3.25 3.64 9.27
C ILE A 11 -4.50 3.45 10.14
N LEU A 12 -4.33 2.93 11.35
CA LEU A 12 -5.45 2.67 12.25
C LEU A 12 -6.18 3.97 12.67
N SER A 13 -5.47 5.10 12.71
CA SER A 13 -6.07 6.40 13.01
C SER A 13 -6.79 7.02 11.81
N GLU A 14 -6.24 6.93 10.60
CA GLU A 14 -6.78 7.57 9.39
C GLU A 14 -7.80 6.69 8.64
N PHE A 15 -7.69 5.38 8.80
CA PHE A 15 -8.51 4.36 8.15
C PHE A 15 -9.07 3.40 9.20
N PRO A 16 -10.00 3.83 10.07
CA PRO A 16 -10.56 2.99 11.12
C PRO A 16 -11.23 1.69 10.59
N GLU A 17 -11.67 1.68 9.33
CA GLU A 17 -12.21 0.52 8.63
C GLU A 17 -11.15 -0.57 8.41
N PHE A 18 -9.86 -0.22 8.42
CA PHE A 18 -8.77 -1.19 8.39
C PHE A 18 -8.67 -1.99 9.69
N LEU A 19 -9.27 -1.55 10.79
CA LEU A 19 -9.13 -2.20 12.09
C LEU A 19 -9.59 -3.68 12.05
N GLU A 20 -10.68 -3.98 11.34
CA GLU A 20 -11.19 -5.34 11.24
C GLU A 20 -10.22 -6.24 10.45
N PHE A 21 -9.73 -5.77 9.30
CA PHE A 21 -8.69 -6.43 8.52
C PHE A 21 -7.41 -6.66 9.34
N TRP A 22 -7.02 -5.64 10.11
CA TRP A 22 -5.84 -5.71 10.96
C TRP A 22 -5.99 -6.76 12.06
N GLN A 23 -7.15 -6.83 12.72
CA GLN A 23 -7.41 -7.84 13.74
C GLN A 23 -7.45 -9.26 13.16
N GLU A 24 -8.03 -9.44 11.96
CA GLU A 24 -8.01 -10.72 11.28
C GLU A 24 -6.59 -11.15 10.91
N HIS A 25 -5.80 -10.24 10.36
CA HIS A 25 -4.38 -10.45 10.09
C HIS A 25 -3.62 -10.86 11.35
N LEU A 26 -3.82 -10.15 12.46
CA LEU A 26 -3.19 -10.51 13.74
C LEU A 26 -3.59 -11.90 14.24
N ARG A 27 -4.86 -12.30 14.08
CA ARG A 27 -5.34 -13.65 14.44
C ARG A 27 -4.73 -14.72 13.55
N TYR A 28 -4.64 -14.47 12.24
CA TYR A 28 -4.06 -15.42 11.29
C TYR A 28 -2.62 -15.77 11.64
N TRP A 29 -1.83 -14.78 12.06
CA TRP A 29 -0.44 -14.97 12.44
C TRP A 29 -0.25 -15.50 13.87
N ASP A 30 -1.28 -15.58 14.71
CA ASP A 30 -1.28 -16.19 16.06
C ASP A 30 -0.03 -15.96 16.93
N GLY A 31 0.49 -14.71 16.92
CA GLY A 31 1.69 -14.34 17.69
C GLY A 31 3.04 -14.70 17.06
N GLU A 32 3.06 -15.27 15.85
CA GLU A 32 4.27 -15.46 15.06
C GLU A 32 4.92 -14.13 14.67
N VAL A 33 6.24 -14.17 14.44
CA VAL A 33 7.03 -13.00 14.06
C VAL A 33 6.66 -12.55 12.66
N ARG A 34 6.09 -11.36 12.55
CA ARG A 34 5.77 -10.71 11.27
C ARG A 34 6.84 -9.69 10.90
N THR A 35 7.26 -9.71 9.63
CA THR A 35 8.11 -8.66 9.04
C THR A 35 7.27 -7.41 8.75
N VAL A 36 7.95 -6.28 8.49
CA VAL A 36 7.28 -5.04 8.05
C VAL A 36 6.48 -5.27 6.76
N GLY A 37 7.05 -6.03 5.82
CA GLY A 37 6.41 -6.36 4.55
C GLY A 37 5.07 -7.09 4.73
N ILE A 38 4.98 -8.03 5.67
CA ILE A 38 3.75 -8.76 5.98
C ILE A 38 2.62 -7.80 6.42
N ASP A 39 2.93 -6.83 7.26
CA ASP A 39 1.92 -5.88 7.73
C ASP A 39 1.54 -4.85 6.64
N VAL A 40 2.50 -4.41 5.83
CA VAL A 40 2.24 -3.55 4.67
C VAL A 40 1.36 -4.28 3.64
N SER A 41 1.58 -5.58 3.43
CA SER A 41 0.75 -6.41 2.54
C SER A 41 -0.69 -6.57 3.05
N ALA A 42 -0.91 -6.55 4.37
CA ALA A 42 -2.27 -6.52 4.93
C ALA A 42 -2.97 -5.21 4.55
N PHE A 43 -2.27 -4.08 4.66
CA PHE A 43 -2.81 -2.78 4.26
C PHE A 43 -3.07 -2.71 2.74
N SER A 44 -2.16 -3.23 1.90
CA SER A 44 -2.40 -3.28 0.46
C SER A 44 -3.63 -4.11 0.11
N SER A 45 -3.86 -5.23 0.81
CA SER A 45 -5.02 -6.10 0.59
C SER A 45 -6.34 -5.38 0.91
N PHE A 46 -6.37 -4.64 2.02
CA PHE A 46 -7.50 -3.77 2.36
C PHE A 46 -7.74 -2.68 1.31
N VAL A 47 -6.67 -1.99 0.86
CA VAL A 47 -6.82 -0.97 -0.17
C VAL A 47 -7.35 -1.59 -1.45
N ILE A 48 -6.81 -2.73 -1.90
CA ILE A 48 -7.28 -3.43 -3.11
C ILE A 48 -8.77 -3.81 -3.01
N SER A 49 -9.26 -4.25 -1.85
CA SER A 49 -10.68 -4.62 -1.70
C SER A 49 -11.62 -3.42 -1.70
N GLU A 50 -11.16 -2.27 -1.19
CA GLU A 50 -12.02 -1.11 -0.95
C GLU A 50 -11.82 0.05 -1.93
N ILE A 51 -10.74 0.09 -2.72
CA ILE A 51 -10.33 1.30 -3.45
C ILE A 51 -11.41 1.85 -4.36
N SER A 52 -12.16 0.99 -5.07
CA SER A 52 -13.25 1.42 -5.95
C SER A 52 -14.43 2.05 -5.19
N ASN A 53 -14.60 1.74 -3.90
CA ASN A 53 -15.64 2.32 -3.02
C ASN A 53 -15.13 3.50 -2.20
N MET A 54 -13.81 3.68 -2.07
CA MET A 54 -13.22 4.81 -1.35
C MET A 54 -13.55 6.15 -2.02
N SER A 55 -13.83 7.17 -1.21
CA SER A 55 -13.92 8.53 -1.71
C SER A 55 -12.59 9.01 -2.26
N LYS A 56 -12.63 10.04 -3.11
CA LYS A 56 -11.42 10.65 -3.68
C LYS A 56 -10.44 11.12 -2.59
N GLU A 57 -10.97 11.71 -1.52
CA GLU A 57 -10.20 12.22 -0.39
C GLU A 57 -9.52 11.06 0.35
N LYS A 58 -10.23 9.94 0.54
CA LYS A 58 -9.68 8.75 1.18
C LYS A 58 -8.53 8.15 0.35
N ARG A 59 -8.70 8.05 -0.98
CA ARG A 59 -7.63 7.64 -1.91
C ARG A 59 -6.43 8.58 -1.81
N GLN A 60 -6.66 9.90 -1.80
CA GLN A 60 -5.59 10.89 -1.61
C GLN A 60 -4.81 10.67 -0.31
N CYS A 61 -5.49 10.40 0.81
CA CYS A 61 -4.81 10.11 2.08
C CYS A 61 -3.97 8.84 2.01
N VAL A 62 -4.48 7.76 1.42
CA VAL A 62 -3.71 6.50 1.24
C VAL A 62 -2.41 6.77 0.48
N PHE A 63 -2.49 7.41 -0.69
CA PHE A 63 -1.31 7.63 -1.52
C PHE A 63 -0.38 8.71 -0.97
N ALA A 64 -0.89 9.67 -0.18
CA ALA A 64 -0.06 10.59 0.57
C ALA A 64 0.75 9.89 1.68
N LEU A 65 0.15 8.93 2.39
CA LEU A 65 0.87 8.12 3.39
C LEU A 65 1.95 7.26 2.72
N VAL A 66 1.63 6.63 1.59
CA VAL A 66 2.57 5.83 0.79
C VAL A 66 3.76 6.67 0.34
N GLU A 67 3.51 7.83 -0.26
CA GLU A 67 4.57 8.75 -0.70
C GLU A 67 5.44 9.23 0.48
N LYS A 68 4.80 9.63 1.58
CA LYS A 68 5.51 10.06 2.80
C LYS A 68 6.39 8.93 3.34
N SER A 69 5.93 7.70 3.27
CA SER A 69 6.68 6.51 3.72
C SER A 69 7.88 6.21 2.82
N LEU A 70 7.75 6.39 1.50
CA LEU A 70 8.88 6.27 0.57
C LEU A 70 9.95 7.35 0.79
N ASN A 71 9.54 8.58 1.09
CA ASN A 71 10.47 9.69 1.31
C ASN A 71 11.15 9.65 2.69
N TYR A 72 10.39 9.34 3.74
CA TYR A 72 10.82 9.56 5.14
C TYR A 72 10.83 8.30 6.00
N GLY A 73 10.53 7.13 5.42
CA GLY A 73 10.58 5.83 6.08
C GLY A 73 11.98 5.35 6.42
N THR A 74 12.06 4.39 7.33
CA THR A 74 13.23 3.51 7.44
C THR A 74 13.40 2.73 6.14
N GLU A 75 14.59 2.19 5.88
CA GLU A 75 14.84 1.39 4.68
C GLU A 75 13.89 0.18 4.58
N ASP A 76 13.56 -0.46 5.72
CA ASP A 76 12.57 -1.54 5.77
C ASP A 76 11.17 -1.08 5.35
N ILE A 77 10.73 0.12 5.78
CA ILE A 77 9.43 0.68 5.40
C ILE A 77 9.42 1.04 3.92
N LYS A 78 10.48 1.69 3.42
CA LYS A 78 10.59 2.04 1.99
C LYS A 78 10.52 0.78 1.12
N ALA A 79 11.30 -0.24 1.46
CA ALA A 79 11.31 -1.51 0.76
C ALA A 79 9.94 -2.20 0.83
N ALA A 80 9.31 -2.24 2.00
CA ALA A 80 7.99 -2.85 2.17
C ALA A 80 6.89 -2.10 1.40
N VAL A 81 6.85 -0.77 1.44
CA VAL A 81 5.85 0.01 0.69
C VAL A 81 6.04 -0.16 -0.83
N ALA A 82 7.28 -0.16 -1.30
CA ALA A 82 7.57 -0.42 -2.70
C ALA A 82 7.08 -1.82 -3.15
N THR A 83 7.56 -2.87 -2.47
CA THR A 83 7.41 -4.26 -2.91
C THR A 83 6.16 -4.97 -2.40
N GLN A 84 5.50 -4.46 -1.36
CA GLN A 84 4.33 -5.09 -0.73
C GLN A 84 3.09 -4.19 -0.72
N PHE A 85 3.20 -2.95 -1.21
CA PHE A 85 2.03 -2.09 -1.46
C PHE A 85 1.89 -1.73 -2.93
N LEU A 86 2.87 -1.01 -3.51
CA LEU A 86 2.78 -0.57 -4.90
C LEU A 86 2.82 -1.73 -5.89
N GLU A 87 3.73 -2.68 -5.70
CA GLU A 87 3.79 -3.90 -6.52
C GLU A 87 2.48 -4.69 -6.43
N ASN A 88 1.89 -4.82 -5.23
CA ASN A 88 0.60 -5.52 -5.06
C ASN A 88 -0.55 -4.80 -5.79
N LEU A 89 -0.57 -3.47 -5.82
CA LEU A 89 -1.55 -2.70 -6.61
C LEU A 89 -1.38 -2.94 -8.10
N LEU A 90 -0.15 -2.89 -8.62
CA LEU A 90 0.13 -3.15 -10.03
C LEU A 90 -0.26 -4.59 -10.41
N ASN A 91 0.06 -5.56 -9.57
CA ASN A 91 -0.35 -6.95 -9.77
C ASN A 91 -1.88 -7.11 -9.75
N ALA A 92 -2.58 -6.40 -8.87
CA ALA A 92 -4.05 -6.42 -8.80
C ALA A 92 -4.69 -5.77 -10.04
N GLU A 93 -4.11 -4.68 -10.55
CA GLU A 93 -4.53 -4.01 -11.78
C GLU A 93 -4.32 -4.93 -12.99
N SER A 94 -3.12 -5.51 -13.15
CA SER A 94 -2.80 -6.49 -14.20
C SER A 94 -3.74 -7.70 -14.16
N ALA A 95 -4.15 -8.14 -12.96
CA ALA A 95 -5.11 -9.21 -12.75
C ALA A 95 -6.59 -8.79 -12.92
N LYS A 96 -6.85 -7.53 -13.30
CA LYS A 96 -8.18 -6.91 -13.48
C LYS A 96 -9.05 -6.94 -12.23
N LYS A 97 -8.45 -6.94 -11.04
CA LYS A 97 -9.16 -6.86 -9.75
C LYS A 97 -9.53 -5.43 -9.38
N ILE A 98 -8.70 -4.48 -9.80
CA ILE A 98 -8.92 -3.03 -9.70
C ILE A 98 -8.61 -2.41 -11.06
N LYS A 99 -8.92 -1.12 -11.23
CA LYS A 99 -8.59 -0.39 -12.45
C LYS A 99 -7.46 0.59 -12.19
N ALA A 100 -6.65 0.89 -13.21
CA ALA A 100 -5.61 1.94 -13.11
C ALA A 100 -6.19 3.30 -12.67
N GLU A 101 -7.38 3.66 -13.15
CA GLU A 101 -8.11 4.89 -12.76
C GLU A 101 -8.41 4.99 -11.25
N ASP A 102 -8.36 3.87 -10.52
CA ASP A 102 -8.58 3.89 -9.08
C ASP A 102 -7.39 4.49 -8.31
N PHE A 103 -6.17 4.48 -8.86
CA PHE A 103 -4.97 4.92 -8.14
C PHE A 103 -3.99 5.80 -8.92
N ILE A 104 -3.93 5.74 -10.25
CA ILE A 104 -2.85 6.35 -11.04
C ILE A 104 -2.75 7.89 -10.88
N ASP A 105 -3.90 8.55 -10.70
CA ASP A 105 -4.00 10.00 -10.50
C ASP A 105 -3.59 10.43 -9.08
N PHE A 106 -3.51 9.49 -8.15
CA PHE A 106 -3.14 9.73 -6.77
C PHE A 106 -1.65 9.44 -6.49
N LEU A 107 -0.97 8.76 -7.42
CA LEU A 107 0.48 8.53 -7.33
C LEU A 107 1.26 9.85 -7.37
N GLN A 108 2.08 10.04 -6.35
CA GLN A 108 3.01 11.15 -6.18
C GLN A 108 4.40 10.78 -6.73
N PRO A 109 5.42 11.67 -6.71
CA PRO A 109 6.65 11.47 -7.49
C PRO A 109 7.41 10.15 -7.24
N GLU A 110 7.68 9.77 -5.99
CA GLU A 110 8.46 8.55 -5.70
C GLU A 110 7.63 7.29 -5.96
N SER A 111 6.35 7.30 -5.61
CA SER A 111 5.44 6.18 -5.91
C SER A 111 5.24 5.98 -7.41
N ARG A 112 5.10 7.06 -8.19
CA ARG A 112 5.03 7.03 -9.65
C ARG A 112 6.32 6.49 -10.27
N LYS A 113 7.46 6.99 -9.81
CA LYS A 113 8.79 6.54 -10.27
C LYS A 113 8.98 5.04 -10.03
N TYR A 114 8.53 4.52 -8.89
CA TYR A 114 8.56 3.09 -8.62
C TYR A 114 7.69 2.31 -9.61
N CYS A 115 6.44 2.72 -9.82
CA CYS A 115 5.53 2.06 -10.76
C CYS A 115 6.09 2.05 -12.20
N GLU A 116 6.63 3.17 -12.67
CA GLU A 116 7.26 3.26 -13.99
C GLU A 116 8.50 2.36 -14.11
N ALA A 117 9.33 2.28 -13.06
CA ALA A 117 10.46 1.37 -13.03
C ALA A 117 10.03 -0.10 -13.06
N TRP A 118 8.94 -0.44 -12.36
CA TRP A 118 8.38 -1.78 -12.34
C TRP A 118 7.82 -2.19 -13.71
N ASP A 119 7.09 -1.31 -14.37
CA ASP A 119 6.58 -1.53 -15.73
C ASP A 119 7.72 -1.77 -16.73
N ASN A 120 8.79 -0.98 -16.63
CA ASN A 120 9.98 -1.16 -17.47
C ASN A 120 10.71 -2.48 -17.19
N PHE A 121 10.75 -2.93 -15.94
CA PHE A 121 11.38 -4.18 -15.55
C PHE A 121 10.59 -5.40 -16.02
N THR A 122 9.27 -5.36 -15.90
CA THR A 122 8.37 -6.49 -16.24
C THR A 122 7.99 -6.51 -17.73
N GLY A 123 8.10 -5.39 -18.43
CA GLY A 123 7.62 -5.22 -19.80
C GLY A 123 6.09 -5.10 -19.91
N ILE A 124 5.38 -5.06 -18.79
CA ILE A 124 3.94 -4.83 -18.71
C ILE A 124 3.73 -3.34 -18.50
N LYS A 125 2.91 -2.71 -19.34
CA LYS A 125 2.53 -1.30 -19.20
C LYS A 125 1.18 -1.25 -18.48
N ASN A 126 1.18 -0.82 -17.22
CA ASN A 126 -0.02 -0.72 -16.39
C ASN A 126 -0.66 0.69 -16.46
N ASN A 127 -0.45 1.39 -17.59
CA ASN A 127 -0.74 2.81 -17.80
C ASN A 127 -1.50 3.12 -19.09
#